data_AF-A0A934MAP0-F1
#
_entry.id   AF-A0A934MAP0-F1
#
_cell.length_a   1.000
_cell.length_b   1.000
_cell.length_c   1.000
_cell.angle_alpha   90.00
_cell.angle_beta   90.00
_cell.angle_gamma   90.00
#
_symmetry.space_group_name_H-M   'P 1'
#
loop_
_entity.id
_entity.type
_entity.pdbx_description
1 polymer ?
#
loop_
_entity_poly.entity_id
_entity_poly.type
_entity_poly.pdbx_seq_one_letter_code
_entity_poly.pdbx_strand_id
1 'polypeptide(L)'
;MPDSLPVKVSTRGTERTDRRAERRAEMERQAEERRKVLEYDRAARLRAARLRRRRLLLWWSLPVVLLALAAAWKAFSVPVIAGSALEEYEDGRYADAVDSYHWLQTLNVAEQWKVHFAEGTSLLQDGQLEAAVEELYVALDAAPAAPENMSAVADGEIVPVCVIRTNLAVAHELQGDVEHGAADGHVARMKREQSALDALGPDVPDDGTAPDPEEYRRLAIDAYLEAEGLYREANEIRVEDGCADDDTARQRNVDRETEAREKREALEEEPPPPDAGDGGEPEEPQEPQEPEEGQEGQEGQEGEPGEEGSGGEETAPPLTPEEQRQADLERRNELGEQERQETEDWLDDQGSGGTTKNW
;
A
#
# COMPACT_ATOMS: atom_id res chain seq x y z
N MET A 1 66.90 17.35 -127.41
CA MET A 1 66.26 16.01 -127.43
C MET A 1 67.29 15.04 -126.88
N PRO A 2 67.09 14.43 -125.71
CA PRO A 2 65.94 13.56 -125.50
C PRO A 2 65.10 13.85 -124.25
N ASP A 3 63.91 13.27 -124.32
CA ASP A 3 62.72 13.36 -123.49
C ASP A 3 62.65 12.27 -122.40
N SER A 4 61.87 12.58 -121.35
CA SER A 4 61.09 11.65 -120.48
C SER A 4 61.87 10.78 -119.47
N LEU A 5 61.40 10.55 -118.24
CA LEU A 5 60.04 10.18 -117.78
C LEU A 5 59.81 10.59 -116.30
N PRO A 6 58.56 10.92 -115.87
CA PRO A 6 58.27 11.17 -114.47
C PRO A 6 58.04 9.86 -113.69
N VAL A 7 58.78 9.69 -112.59
CA VAL A 7 58.62 8.60 -111.61
C VAL A 7 57.35 8.82 -110.80
N LYS A 8 56.39 7.89 -110.89
CA LYS A 8 55.22 7.84 -110.00
C LYS A 8 55.65 7.43 -108.60
N VAL A 9 55.71 8.40 -107.68
CA VAL A 9 55.90 8.14 -106.24
C VAL A 9 54.64 7.45 -105.70
N SER A 10 54.82 6.27 -105.12
CA SER A 10 53.74 5.48 -104.51
C SER A 10 53.37 6.07 -103.14
N THR A 11 52.40 6.98 -103.12
CA THR A 11 51.79 7.57 -101.91
C THR A 11 51.03 6.54 -101.05
N ARG A 12 50.79 5.34 -101.59
CA ARG A 12 50.00 4.28 -100.92
C ARG A 12 50.70 3.70 -99.69
N GLY A 13 52.02 3.84 -99.57
CA GLY A 13 52.81 3.38 -98.42
C GLY A 13 52.72 4.33 -97.22
N THR A 14 52.81 5.64 -97.46
CA THR A 14 52.75 6.72 -96.45
C THR A 14 51.33 6.90 -95.90
N GLU A 15 50.30 6.82 -96.75
CA GLU A 15 48.90 6.84 -96.29
C GLU A 15 48.57 5.66 -95.36
N ARG A 16 49.23 4.51 -95.55
CA ARG A 16 49.01 3.30 -94.75
C ARG A 16 49.72 3.37 -93.39
N THR A 17 50.83 4.11 -93.30
CA THR A 17 51.51 4.37 -92.02
C THR A 17 50.79 5.45 -91.21
N ASP A 18 50.27 6.50 -91.85
CA ASP A 18 49.50 7.55 -91.18
C ASP A 18 48.19 7.01 -90.59
N ARG A 19 47.44 6.21 -91.35
CA ARG A 19 46.24 5.52 -90.83
C ARG A 19 46.53 4.56 -89.68
N ARG A 20 47.75 4.01 -89.59
CA ARG A 20 48.16 3.16 -88.46
C ARG A 20 48.53 3.99 -87.23
N ALA A 21 49.13 5.17 -87.42
CA ALA A 21 49.46 6.09 -86.34
C ALA A 21 48.20 6.73 -85.74
N GLU A 22 47.26 7.18 -86.59
CA GLU A 22 45.96 7.71 -86.16
C GLU A 22 45.16 6.68 -85.36
N ARG A 23 45.10 5.43 -85.85
CA ARG A 23 44.46 4.33 -85.12
C ARG A 23 45.12 4.05 -83.77
N ARG A 24 46.44 4.20 -83.64
CA ARG A 24 47.13 4.05 -82.35
C ARG A 24 46.76 5.19 -81.39
N ALA A 25 46.78 6.43 -81.85
CA ALA A 25 46.40 7.58 -81.04
C ALA A 25 44.92 7.53 -80.60
N GLU A 26 44.02 7.06 -81.48
CA GLU A 26 42.61 6.84 -81.14
C GLU A 26 42.45 5.73 -80.10
N MET A 27 43.18 4.62 -80.24
CA MET A 27 43.19 3.54 -79.26
C MET A 27 43.75 3.99 -77.90
N GLU A 28 44.76 4.85 -77.88
CA GLU A 28 45.31 5.43 -76.66
C GLU A 28 44.30 6.36 -75.96
N ARG A 29 43.63 7.24 -76.71
CA ARG A 29 42.54 8.09 -76.17
C ARG A 29 41.40 7.24 -75.61
N GLN A 30 40.97 6.21 -76.33
CA GLN A 30 39.95 5.27 -75.86
C GLN A 30 40.42 4.50 -74.62
N ALA A 31 41.71 4.16 -74.53
CA ALA A 31 42.28 3.50 -73.36
C ALA A 31 42.32 4.44 -72.13
N GLU A 32 42.65 5.72 -72.31
CA GLU A 32 42.62 6.73 -71.25
C GLU A 32 41.20 7.01 -70.75
N GLU A 33 40.23 7.13 -71.64
CA GLU A 33 38.82 7.29 -71.28
C GLU A 33 38.32 6.08 -70.49
N ARG A 34 38.62 4.86 -70.95
CA ARG A 34 38.29 3.63 -70.22
C ARG A 34 38.93 3.60 -68.84
N ARG A 35 40.19 4.04 -68.70
CA ARG A 35 40.86 4.12 -67.39
C ARG A 35 40.13 5.09 -66.45
N LYS A 36 39.77 6.28 -66.93
CA LYS A 36 39.02 7.28 -66.14
C LYS A 36 37.65 6.75 -65.69
N VAL A 37 36.92 6.07 -66.58
CA VAL A 37 35.62 5.45 -66.24
C VAL A 37 35.81 4.35 -65.19
N LEU A 38 36.82 3.48 -65.34
CA LEU A 38 37.11 2.43 -64.35
C LEU A 38 37.53 3.00 -62.99
N GLU A 39 38.29 4.10 -62.97
CA GLU A 39 38.65 4.80 -61.73
C GLU A 39 37.44 5.43 -61.04
N TYR A 40 36.56 6.09 -61.80
CA TYR A 40 35.31 6.64 -61.28
C TYR A 40 34.41 5.54 -60.71
N ASP A 41 34.22 4.44 -61.45
CA ASP A 41 33.44 3.28 -61.00
C ASP A 41 34.04 2.65 -59.74
N ARG A 42 35.38 2.53 -59.67
CA ARG A 42 36.06 2.03 -58.48
C ARG A 42 35.83 2.95 -57.29
N ALA A 43 35.94 4.27 -57.48
CA ALA A 43 35.67 5.25 -56.43
C ALA A 43 34.20 5.21 -55.97
N ALA A 44 33.25 5.10 -56.90
CA ALA A 44 31.83 4.97 -56.62
C ALA A 44 31.51 3.68 -55.84
N ARG A 45 32.06 2.53 -56.26
CA ARG A 45 31.91 1.24 -55.55
C ARG A 45 32.52 1.28 -54.15
N LEU A 46 33.69 1.88 -53.97
CA LEU A 46 34.31 2.04 -52.64
C LEU A 46 33.50 2.98 -51.74
N ARG A 47 32.89 4.04 -52.28
CA ARG A 47 31.97 4.91 -51.52
C ARG A 47 30.70 4.15 -51.13
N ALA A 48 30.06 3.44 -52.06
CA ALA A 48 28.87 2.63 -51.80
C ALA A 48 29.14 1.52 -50.77
N ALA A 49 30.27 0.83 -50.86
CA ALA A 49 30.69 -0.19 -49.90
C ALA A 49 30.91 0.41 -48.50
N ARG A 50 31.55 1.60 -48.40
CA ARG A 50 31.70 2.33 -47.13
C ARG A 50 30.36 2.74 -46.53
N LEU A 51 29.45 3.27 -47.34
CA LEU A 51 28.10 3.64 -46.88
C LEU A 51 27.28 2.43 -46.44
N ARG A 52 27.34 1.31 -47.16
CA ARG A 52 26.67 0.05 -46.78
C ARG A 52 27.20 -0.48 -45.45
N ARG A 53 28.52 -0.47 -45.25
CA ARG A 53 29.14 -0.85 -43.96
C ARG A 53 28.70 0.07 -42.83
N ARG A 54 28.69 1.39 -43.04
CA ARG A 54 28.19 2.35 -42.03
C ARG A 54 26.72 2.12 -41.68
N ARG A 55 25.85 1.90 -42.67
CA ARG A 55 24.44 1.59 -42.43
C ARG A 55 24.27 0.30 -41.65
N LEU A 56 25.00 -0.75 -42.01
CA LEU A 56 24.99 -2.01 -41.25
C LEU A 56 25.43 -1.76 -39.81
N LEU A 57 26.57 -1.09 -39.58
CA LEU A 57 27.03 -0.77 -38.24
C LEU A 57 26.00 0.04 -37.44
N LEU A 58 25.34 1.03 -38.05
CA LEU A 58 24.28 1.80 -37.41
C LEU A 58 23.06 0.94 -37.06
N TRP A 59 22.62 0.06 -37.94
CA TRP A 59 21.49 -0.84 -37.67
C TRP A 59 21.81 -1.85 -36.57
N TRP A 60 23.05 -2.31 -36.49
CA TRP A 60 23.52 -3.20 -35.42
C TRP A 60 23.75 -2.45 -34.11
N SER A 61 24.17 -1.18 -34.14
CA SER A 61 24.38 -0.36 -32.94
C SER A 61 23.10 0.27 -32.40
N LEU A 62 22.10 0.54 -33.26
CA LEU A 62 20.84 1.17 -32.88
C LEU A 62 20.13 0.45 -31.72
N PRO A 63 19.92 -0.89 -31.73
CA PRO A 63 19.27 -1.57 -30.59
C PRO A 63 20.08 -1.43 -29.31
N VAL A 64 21.41 -1.49 -29.38
CA VAL A 64 22.29 -1.31 -28.20
C VAL A 64 22.14 0.11 -27.63
N VAL A 65 22.10 1.13 -28.50
CA VAL A 65 21.90 2.52 -28.08
C VAL A 65 20.51 2.71 -27.48
N LEU A 66 19.46 2.12 -28.06
CA LEU A 66 18.11 2.19 -27.52
C LEU A 66 18.01 1.53 -26.14
N LEU A 67 18.65 0.37 -25.95
CA LEU A 67 18.72 -0.29 -24.64
C LEU A 67 19.49 0.56 -23.62
N ALA A 68 20.60 1.18 -24.02
CA ALA A 68 21.35 2.08 -23.15
C ALA A 68 20.55 3.33 -22.76
N LEU A 69 19.80 3.91 -23.70
CA LEU A 69 18.90 5.04 -23.43
C LEU A 69 17.75 4.64 -22.51
N ALA A 70 17.15 3.47 -22.71
CA ALA A 70 16.10 2.96 -21.84
C ALA A 70 16.62 2.70 -20.42
N ALA A 71 17.81 2.12 -20.29
CA ALA A 71 18.47 1.92 -18.99
C ALA A 71 18.78 3.26 -18.31
N ALA A 72 19.28 4.25 -19.05
CA ALA A 72 19.56 5.59 -18.53
C ALA A 72 18.27 6.31 -18.10
N TRP A 73 17.20 6.20 -18.88
CA TRP A 73 15.88 6.71 -18.52
C TRP A 73 15.43 6.07 -17.20
N LYS A 74 15.42 4.74 -17.12
CA LYS A 74 14.95 3.99 -15.95
C LYS A 74 15.75 4.35 -14.70
N ALA A 75 17.08 4.41 -14.82
CA ALA A 75 17.98 4.80 -13.74
C ALA A 75 17.74 6.24 -13.24
N PHE A 76 17.22 7.13 -14.11
CA PHE A 76 16.85 8.49 -13.73
C PHE A 76 15.43 8.58 -13.16
N SER A 77 14.46 7.87 -13.74
CA SER A 77 13.05 7.95 -13.32
C SER A 77 12.77 7.26 -11.99
N VAL A 78 13.39 6.11 -11.72
CA VAL A 78 13.11 5.34 -10.49
C VAL A 78 13.41 6.15 -9.21
N PRO A 79 14.61 6.76 -9.04
CA PRO A 79 14.89 7.51 -7.82
C PRO A 79 14.01 8.75 -7.65
N VAL A 80 13.60 9.38 -8.76
CA VAL A 80 12.70 10.56 -8.71
C VAL A 80 11.33 10.16 -8.18
N ILE A 81 10.78 9.05 -8.66
CA ILE A 81 9.46 8.59 -8.24
C ILE A 81 9.52 7.96 -6.85
N ALA A 82 10.58 7.23 -6.52
CA ALA A 82 10.78 6.72 -5.17
C ALA A 82 10.92 7.84 -4.14
N GLY A 83 11.59 8.93 -4.50
CA GLY A 83 11.68 10.13 -3.67
C GLY A 83 10.34 10.81 -3.48
N SER A 84 9.54 10.97 -4.55
CA SER A 84 8.20 11.56 -4.42
C SER A 84 7.23 10.67 -3.65
N ALA A 85 7.31 9.35 -3.81
CA ALA A 85 6.50 8.39 -3.07
C ALA A 85 6.79 8.45 -1.57
N LEU A 86 8.07 8.59 -1.21
CA LEU A 86 8.45 8.75 0.19
C LEU A 86 7.95 10.09 0.76
N GLU A 87 8.07 11.19 0.00
CA GLU A 87 7.53 12.49 0.41
C GLU A 87 6.00 12.45 0.56
N GLU A 88 5.29 11.75 -0.34
CA GLU A 88 3.86 11.48 -0.23
C GLU A 88 3.52 10.72 1.05
N TYR A 89 4.28 9.68 1.38
CA TYR A 89 4.10 8.92 2.61
C TYR A 89 4.36 9.77 3.86
N GLU A 90 5.48 10.51 3.90
CA GLU A 90 5.86 11.40 5.01
C GLU A 90 4.87 12.55 5.21
N ASP A 91 4.23 13.03 4.14
CA ASP A 91 3.17 14.05 4.19
C ASP A 91 1.79 13.49 4.60
N GLY A 92 1.67 12.18 4.85
CA GLY A 92 0.40 11.51 5.14
C GLY A 92 -0.53 11.35 3.92
N ARG A 93 0.01 11.52 2.70
CA ARG A 93 -0.72 11.31 1.43
C ARG A 93 -0.59 9.84 1.00
N TYR A 94 -1.08 8.94 1.84
CA TYR A 94 -0.88 7.50 1.67
C TYR A 94 -1.45 6.93 0.37
N ALA A 95 -2.65 7.33 -0.03
CA ALA A 95 -3.22 6.94 -1.33
C ALA A 95 -2.35 7.36 -2.53
N ASP A 96 -1.74 8.55 -2.50
CA ASP A 96 -0.81 8.99 -3.55
C ASP A 96 0.47 8.12 -3.53
N ALA A 97 1.00 7.83 -2.33
CA ALA A 97 2.16 6.98 -2.15
C ALA A 97 1.91 5.55 -2.67
N VAL A 98 0.72 4.98 -2.44
CA VAL A 98 0.29 3.69 -3.00
C VAL A 98 0.41 3.69 -4.53
N ASP A 99 -0.18 4.69 -5.20
CA ASP A 99 -0.12 4.80 -6.67
C ASP A 99 1.34 4.90 -7.18
N SER A 100 2.17 5.67 -6.49
CA SER A 100 3.58 5.85 -6.81
C SER A 100 4.40 4.55 -6.63
N TYR A 101 4.20 3.83 -5.53
CA TYR A 101 4.86 2.54 -5.28
C TYR A 101 4.36 1.46 -6.26
N HIS A 102 3.06 1.43 -6.55
CA HIS A 102 2.48 0.53 -7.54
C HIS A 102 3.14 0.68 -8.91
N TRP A 103 3.33 1.93 -9.33
CA TRP A 103 4.03 2.22 -10.57
C TRP A 103 5.50 1.75 -10.54
N LEU A 104 6.18 1.93 -9.40
CA LEU A 104 7.56 1.48 -9.19
C LEU A 104 7.72 -0.04 -9.24
N GLN A 105 6.68 -0.84 -8.94
CA GLN A 105 6.75 -2.29 -9.07
C GLN A 105 7.12 -2.72 -10.49
N THR A 106 6.56 -2.02 -11.48
CA THR A 106 6.83 -2.28 -12.91
C THR A 106 8.26 -1.88 -13.31
N LEU A 107 8.87 -0.97 -12.56
CA LEU A 107 10.21 -0.47 -12.83
C LEU A 107 11.30 -1.11 -11.97
N ASN A 108 11.01 -1.69 -10.81
CA ASN A 108 12.08 -2.24 -9.97
C ASN A 108 12.45 -3.66 -10.40
N VAL A 109 13.75 -3.98 -10.39
CA VAL A 109 14.29 -5.29 -10.82
C VAL A 109 15.30 -5.89 -9.84
N ALA A 110 15.75 -5.16 -8.83
CA ALA A 110 16.81 -5.62 -7.94
C ALA A 110 16.27 -6.14 -6.59
N GLU A 111 15.46 -5.34 -5.90
CA GLU A 111 14.90 -5.70 -4.58
C GLU A 111 13.39 -5.49 -4.62
N GLN A 112 12.69 -6.41 -5.29
CA GLN A 112 11.26 -6.29 -5.55
C GLN A 112 10.45 -6.15 -4.26
N TRP A 113 10.82 -6.90 -3.21
CA TRP A 113 10.17 -6.86 -1.90
C TRP A 113 10.05 -5.45 -1.31
N LYS A 114 10.99 -4.54 -1.56
CA LYS A 114 10.96 -3.19 -0.98
C LYS A 114 9.79 -2.35 -1.46
N VAL A 115 9.45 -2.48 -2.75
CA VAL A 115 8.37 -1.67 -3.33
C VAL A 115 7.02 -2.23 -2.90
N HIS A 116 6.87 -3.56 -2.89
CA HIS A 116 5.70 -4.23 -2.33
C HIS A 116 5.54 -3.90 -0.83
N PHE A 117 6.62 -3.94 -0.06
CA PHE A 117 6.60 -3.55 1.36
C PHE A 117 6.17 -2.09 1.56
N ALA A 118 6.69 -1.17 0.75
CA ALA A 118 6.34 0.25 0.84
C ALA A 118 4.88 0.52 0.43
N GLU A 119 4.38 -0.15 -0.60
CA GLU A 119 2.97 -0.08 -1.00
C GLU A 119 2.06 -0.68 0.07
N GLY A 120 2.35 -1.88 0.55
CA GLY A 120 1.60 -2.53 1.63
C GLY A 120 1.59 -1.71 2.92
N THR A 121 2.71 -1.07 3.26
CA THR A 121 2.79 -0.14 4.40
C THR A 121 1.95 1.12 4.17
N SER A 122 1.92 1.64 2.94
CA SER A 122 1.08 2.79 2.59
C SER A 122 -0.41 2.43 2.62
N LEU A 123 -0.79 1.24 2.13
CA LEU A 123 -2.15 0.71 2.21
C LEU A 123 -2.60 0.54 3.67
N LEU A 124 -1.70 0.06 4.54
CA LEU A 124 -1.95 -0.08 5.97
C LEU A 124 -2.28 1.28 6.60
N GLN A 125 -1.50 2.31 6.30
CA GLN A 125 -1.74 3.68 6.80
C GLN A 125 -2.99 4.33 6.20
N ASP A 126 -3.36 3.97 4.98
CA ASP A 126 -4.60 4.42 4.34
C ASP A 126 -5.84 3.68 4.86
N GLY A 127 -5.67 2.66 5.71
CA GLY A 127 -6.75 1.84 6.27
C GLY A 127 -7.31 0.79 5.31
N GLN A 128 -6.62 0.52 4.19
CA GLN A 128 -6.99 -0.53 3.23
C GLN A 128 -6.39 -1.88 3.67
N LEU A 129 -6.91 -2.42 4.78
CA LEU A 129 -6.28 -3.52 5.50
C LEU A 129 -6.15 -4.81 4.69
N GLU A 130 -7.19 -5.23 3.95
CA GLU A 130 -7.13 -6.46 3.14
C GLU A 130 -6.08 -6.35 2.04
N ALA A 131 -6.06 -5.21 1.35
CA ALA A 131 -5.07 -4.93 0.31
C ALA A 131 -3.65 -4.85 0.90
N ALA A 132 -3.50 -4.27 2.10
CA ALA A 132 -2.23 -4.22 2.80
C ALA A 132 -1.72 -5.63 3.13
N VAL A 133 -2.57 -6.51 3.65
CA VAL A 133 -2.22 -7.92 3.94
C VAL A 133 -1.76 -8.64 2.68
N GLU A 134 -2.54 -8.55 1.60
CA GLU A 134 -2.19 -9.17 0.31
C GLU A 134 -0.81 -8.69 -0.18
N GLU A 135 -0.60 -7.38 -0.18
CA GLU A 135 0.61 -6.76 -0.71
C GLU A 135 1.85 -7.05 0.17
N LEU A 136 1.68 -7.08 1.49
CA LEU A 136 2.74 -7.44 2.43
C LEU A 136 3.12 -8.92 2.35
N TYR A 137 2.18 -9.83 2.04
CA TYR A 137 2.54 -11.22 1.76
C TYR A 137 3.34 -11.35 0.45
N VAL A 138 3.01 -10.57 -0.58
CA VAL A 138 3.84 -10.51 -1.81
C VAL A 138 5.24 -10.00 -1.48
N ALA A 139 5.36 -9.00 -0.60
CA ALA A 139 6.65 -8.53 -0.12
C ALA A 139 7.41 -9.63 0.64
N LEU A 140 6.73 -10.37 1.52
CA LEU A 140 7.31 -11.45 2.32
C LEU A 140 7.87 -12.56 1.43
N ASP A 141 7.11 -13.00 0.43
CA ASP A 141 7.51 -14.03 -0.53
C ASP A 141 8.72 -13.62 -1.38
N ALA A 142 8.87 -12.32 -1.67
CA ALA A 142 9.97 -11.77 -2.43
C ALA A 142 11.21 -11.43 -1.59
N ALA A 143 11.09 -11.41 -0.26
CA ALA A 143 12.14 -10.98 0.65
C ALA A 143 13.24 -12.05 0.80
N PRO A 144 14.51 -11.64 1.05
CA PRO A 144 15.54 -12.58 1.45
C PRO A 144 15.15 -13.29 2.76
N ALA A 145 15.27 -14.62 2.77
CA ALA A 145 14.99 -15.42 3.97
C ALA A 145 15.83 -14.98 5.17
N ALA A 146 15.27 -15.16 6.37
CA ALA A 146 16.00 -14.91 7.61
C ALA A 146 17.30 -15.75 7.67
N PRO A 147 18.37 -15.21 8.28
CA PRO A 147 19.59 -15.97 8.51
C PRO A 147 19.34 -17.14 9.47
N GLU A 148 20.01 -18.27 9.24
CA GLU A 148 19.86 -19.47 10.08
C GLU A 148 20.18 -19.23 11.56
N ASN A 149 21.02 -18.24 11.85
CA ASN A 149 21.36 -17.83 13.20
C ASN A 149 21.05 -16.35 13.42
N MET A 150 19.85 -16.06 13.91
CA MET A 150 19.41 -14.70 14.25
C MET A 150 20.30 -14.03 15.31
N SER A 151 20.99 -14.80 16.18
CA SER A 151 21.95 -14.22 17.14
C SER A 151 23.25 -13.70 16.52
N ALA A 152 23.49 -13.97 15.23
CA ALA A 152 24.63 -13.44 14.49
C ALA A 152 24.32 -12.13 13.74
N VAL A 153 23.05 -11.72 13.69
CA VAL A 153 22.63 -10.43 13.13
C VAL A 153 23.15 -9.33 14.03
N ALA A 154 23.81 -8.32 13.45
CA ALA A 154 24.33 -7.22 14.24
C ALA A 154 23.18 -6.35 14.79
N ASP A 155 23.36 -5.78 15.97
CA ASP A 155 22.38 -4.84 16.53
C ASP A 155 22.10 -3.71 15.53
N GLY A 156 20.81 -3.49 15.22
CA GLY A 156 20.35 -2.48 14.26
C GLY A 156 20.42 -2.89 12.78
N GLU A 157 20.84 -4.12 12.46
CA GLU A 157 20.69 -4.66 11.10
C GLU A 157 19.23 -5.07 10.83
N ILE A 158 18.67 -4.55 9.75
CA ILE A 158 17.28 -4.85 9.35
C ILE A 158 17.24 -6.23 8.69
N VAL A 159 16.44 -7.13 9.26
CA VAL A 159 16.09 -8.41 8.64
C VAL A 159 14.78 -8.22 7.87
N PRO A 160 14.77 -8.28 6.52
CA PRO A 160 13.61 -7.92 5.70
C PRO A 160 12.32 -8.64 6.09
N VAL A 161 12.38 -9.96 6.30
CA VAL A 161 11.20 -10.74 6.68
C VAL A 161 10.64 -10.34 8.05
N CYS A 162 11.46 -9.83 8.96
CA CYS A 162 10.99 -9.40 10.28
C CYS A 162 10.23 -8.07 10.21
N VAL A 163 10.73 -7.08 9.45
CA VAL A 163 10.01 -5.81 9.29
C VAL A 163 8.70 -5.97 8.52
N ILE A 164 8.65 -6.87 7.54
CA ILE A 164 7.41 -7.19 6.81
C ILE A 164 6.40 -7.85 7.74
N ARG A 165 6.84 -8.81 8.58
CA ARG A 165 5.98 -9.48 9.56
C ARG A 165 5.44 -8.53 10.63
N THR A 166 6.22 -7.54 11.05
CA THR A 166 5.72 -6.50 11.96
C THR A 166 4.49 -5.81 11.36
N ASN A 167 4.56 -5.38 10.10
CA ASN A 167 3.43 -4.72 9.44
C ASN A 167 2.27 -5.69 9.16
N LEU A 168 2.54 -6.95 8.79
CA LEU A 168 1.49 -7.97 8.66
C LEU A 168 0.74 -8.17 9.97
N ALA A 169 1.47 -8.24 11.09
CA ALA A 169 0.87 -8.42 12.39
C ALA A 169 0.02 -7.22 12.82
N VAL A 170 0.47 -6.00 12.52
CA VAL A 170 -0.34 -4.78 12.72
C VAL A 170 -1.59 -4.81 11.84
N ALA A 171 -1.47 -5.23 10.58
CA ALA A 171 -2.64 -5.33 9.69
C ALA A 171 -3.70 -6.30 10.23
N HIS A 172 -3.29 -7.48 10.71
CA HIS A 172 -4.22 -8.44 11.33
C HIS A 172 -4.79 -7.92 12.66
N GLU A 173 -3.99 -7.24 13.49
CA GLU A 173 -4.47 -6.59 14.72
C GLU A 173 -5.58 -5.57 14.40
N LEU A 174 -5.36 -4.70 13.41
CA LEU A 174 -6.37 -3.71 12.99
C LEU A 174 -7.61 -4.36 12.35
N GLN A 175 -7.47 -5.44 11.60
CA GLN A 175 -8.63 -6.20 11.10
C GLN A 175 -9.42 -6.78 12.27
N GLY A 176 -8.72 -7.30 13.28
CA GLY A 176 -9.33 -7.77 14.53
C GLY A 176 -10.13 -6.68 15.22
N ASP A 177 -9.59 -5.47 15.30
CA ASP A 177 -10.29 -4.31 15.88
C ASP A 177 -11.55 -3.91 15.08
N VAL A 178 -11.51 -4.00 13.74
CA VAL A 178 -12.68 -3.78 12.88
C VAL A 178 -13.79 -4.80 13.19
N GLU A 179 -13.44 -6.08 13.24
CA GLU A 179 -14.41 -7.15 13.52
C GLU A 179 -14.94 -7.09 14.95
N HIS A 180 -14.08 -6.76 15.92
CA HIS A 180 -14.50 -6.52 17.30
C HIS A 180 -15.51 -5.37 17.39
N GLY A 181 -15.22 -4.26 16.70
CA GLY A 181 -16.13 -3.11 16.62
C GLY A 181 -17.45 -3.44 15.92
N ALA A 182 -17.42 -4.26 14.87
CA ALA A 182 -18.62 -4.77 14.20
C ALA A 182 -19.46 -5.63 15.15
N ALA A 183 -18.82 -6.51 15.92
CA ALA A 183 -19.47 -7.35 16.92
C ALA A 183 -20.15 -6.52 18.01
N ASP A 184 -19.48 -5.51 18.57
CA ASP A 184 -20.07 -4.55 19.53
C ASP A 184 -21.29 -3.82 18.91
N GLY A 185 -21.20 -3.46 17.62
CA GLY A 185 -22.31 -2.88 16.86
C GLY A 185 -23.52 -3.82 16.77
N HIS A 186 -23.29 -5.10 16.49
CA HIS A 186 -24.32 -6.14 16.47
C HIS A 186 -24.93 -6.37 17.85
N VAL A 187 -24.14 -6.40 18.93
CA VAL A 187 -24.65 -6.47 20.31
C VAL A 187 -25.55 -5.28 20.64
N ALA A 188 -25.15 -4.06 20.25
CA ALA A 188 -25.97 -2.88 20.44
C ALA A 188 -27.28 -2.94 19.65
N ARG A 189 -27.28 -3.54 18.45
CA ARG A 189 -28.49 -3.73 17.65
C ARG A 189 -29.39 -4.82 18.25
N MET A 190 -28.85 -5.95 18.67
CA MET A 190 -29.54 -7.02 19.40
C MET A 190 -30.32 -6.45 20.59
N LYS A 191 -29.67 -5.64 21.45
CA LYS A 191 -30.32 -5.03 22.62
C LYS A 191 -31.50 -4.12 22.25
N ARG A 192 -31.39 -3.36 21.15
CA ARG A 192 -32.48 -2.49 20.67
C ARG A 192 -33.66 -3.31 20.14
N GLU A 193 -33.41 -4.36 19.37
CA GLU A 193 -34.47 -5.25 18.88
C GLU A 193 -35.17 -5.97 20.04
N GLN A 194 -34.41 -6.41 21.05
CA GLN A 194 -35.00 -7.01 22.26
C GLN A 194 -35.91 -6.03 22.99
N SER A 195 -35.46 -4.79 23.19
CA SER A 195 -36.31 -3.74 23.81
C SER A 195 -37.56 -3.44 22.98
N ALA A 196 -37.47 -3.52 21.65
CA ALA A 196 -38.62 -3.35 20.76
C ALA A 196 -39.61 -4.52 20.87
N LEU A 197 -39.13 -5.77 20.97
CA LEU A 197 -39.98 -6.93 21.28
C LEU A 197 -40.69 -6.78 22.62
N ASP A 198 -39.95 -6.42 23.66
CA ASP A 198 -40.50 -6.26 25.01
C ASP A 198 -41.59 -5.18 25.03
N ALA A 199 -41.41 -4.10 24.27
CA ALA A 199 -42.40 -3.02 24.15
C ALA A 199 -43.65 -3.41 23.34
N LEU A 200 -43.53 -4.30 22.35
CA LEU A 200 -44.67 -4.82 21.59
C LEU A 200 -45.51 -5.82 22.42
N GLY A 201 -44.87 -6.55 23.34
CA GLY A 201 -45.54 -7.53 24.19
C GLY A 201 -46.35 -8.54 23.37
N PRO A 202 -47.68 -8.65 23.55
CA PRO A 202 -48.52 -9.57 22.78
C PRO A 202 -48.80 -9.12 21.33
N ASP A 203 -48.51 -7.86 20.97
CA ASP A 203 -48.83 -7.27 19.66
C ASP A 203 -47.70 -7.45 18.63
N VAL A 204 -46.82 -8.46 18.81
CA VAL A 204 -45.71 -8.75 17.89
C VAL A 204 -46.26 -9.19 16.51
N PRO A 205 -45.84 -8.54 15.40
CA PRO A 205 -46.28 -8.91 14.05
C PRO A 205 -45.84 -10.33 13.64
N ASP A 206 -46.73 -11.08 12.97
CA ASP A 206 -46.46 -12.42 12.45
C ASP A 206 -46.10 -12.44 10.95
N ASP A 207 -45.99 -11.27 10.31
CA ASP A 207 -45.73 -11.08 8.89
C ASP A 207 -44.23 -11.07 8.52
N GLY A 208 -43.36 -11.40 9.49
CA GLY A 208 -41.91 -11.40 9.34
C GLY A 208 -41.26 -10.02 9.47
N THR A 209 -42.01 -8.99 9.91
CA THR A 209 -41.46 -7.67 10.22
C THR A 209 -41.14 -7.46 11.71
N ALA A 210 -41.34 -8.49 12.54
CA ALA A 210 -40.99 -8.46 13.94
C ALA A 210 -39.48 -8.23 14.14
N PRO A 211 -39.09 -7.44 15.17
CA PRO A 211 -37.72 -7.37 15.66
C PRO A 211 -37.11 -8.77 15.88
N ASP A 212 -35.89 -9.00 15.38
CA ASP A 212 -35.16 -10.27 15.54
C ASP A 212 -33.82 -10.03 16.26
N PRO A 213 -33.78 -10.03 17.60
CA PRO A 213 -32.53 -9.88 18.34
C PRO A 213 -31.57 -11.07 18.12
N GLU A 214 -32.11 -12.26 17.85
CA GLU A 214 -31.33 -13.48 17.70
C GLU A 214 -30.50 -13.48 16.41
N GLU A 215 -30.99 -12.85 15.33
CA GLU A 215 -30.18 -12.57 14.13
C GLU A 215 -28.89 -11.81 14.49
N TYR A 216 -29.02 -10.71 15.23
CA TYR A 216 -27.87 -9.88 15.59
C TYR A 216 -26.98 -10.52 16.65
N ARG A 217 -27.52 -11.38 17.52
CA ARG A 217 -26.70 -12.19 18.43
C ARG A 217 -25.75 -13.10 17.66
N ARG A 218 -26.25 -13.82 16.66
CA ARG A 218 -25.41 -14.72 15.83
C ARG A 218 -24.34 -13.95 15.07
N LEU A 219 -24.72 -12.82 14.46
CA LEU A 219 -23.76 -11.94 13.78
C LEU A 219 -22.67 -11.42 14.73
N ALA A 220 -23.02 -11.07 15.97
CA ALA A 220 -22.05 -10.66 16.98
C ALA A 220 -21.09 -11.81 17.36
N ILE A 221 -21.61 -13.02 17.55
CA ILE A 221 -20.78 -14.21 17.85
C ILE A 221 -19.80 -14.48 16.72
N ASP A 222 -20.27 -14.48 15.46
CA ASP A 222 -19.43 -14.73 14.29
C ASP A 222 -18.31 -13.68 14.16
N ALA A 223 -18.62 -12.40 14.35
CA ALA A 223 -17.64 -11.31 14.30
C ALA A 223 -16.61 -11.38 15.44
N TYR A 224 -17.02 -11.71 16.68
CA TYR A 224 -16.06 -11.94 17.77
C TYR A 224 -15.14 -13.13 17.49
N LEU A 225 -15.67 -14.23 16.93
CA LEU A 225 -14.84 -15.38 16.55
C LEU A 225 -13.79 -15.01 15.50
N GLU A 226 -14.15 -14.16 14.53
CA GLU A 226 -13.23 -13.67 13.52
C GLU A 226 -12.15 -12.77 14.14
N ALA A 227 -12.55 -11.82 15.01
CA ALA A 227 -11.63 -10.97 15.75
C ALA A 227 -10.62 -11.79 16.60
N GLU A 228 -11.10 -12.80 17.34
CA GLU A 228 -10.23 -13.72 18.09
C GLU A 228 -9.17 -14.38 17.19
N GLY A 229 -9.57 -14.83 16.00
CA GLY A 229 -8.68 -15.43 15.02
C GLY A 229 -7.59 -14.46 14.56
N LEU A 230 -7.98 -13.23 14.25
CA LEU A 230 -7.09 -12.18 13.74
C LEU A 230 -6.05 -11.74 14.79
N TYR A 231 -6.45 -11.54 16.05
CA TYR A 231 -5.50 -11.22 17.13
C TYR A 231 -4.50 -12.36 17.39
N ARG A 232 -4.96 -13.61 17.28
CA ARG A 232 -4.08 -14.77 17.41
C ARG A 232 -3.09 -14.84 16.25
N GLU A 233 -3.56 -14.69 15.02
CA GLU A 233 -2.71 -14.69 13.82
C GLU A 233 -1.68 -13.56 13.87
N ALA A 234 -2.07 -12.36 14.31
CA ALA A 234 -1.15 -11.25 14.55
C ALA A 234 0.00 -11.62 15.50
N ASN A 235 -0.26 -12.39 16.56
CA ASN A 235 0.78 -12.85 17.49
C ASN A 235 1.64 -13.98 16.93
N GLU A 236 1.06 -14.90 16.16
CA GLU A 236 1.79 -15.99 15.51
C GLU A 236 2.79 -15.44 14.49
N ILE A 237 2.36 -14.49 13.66
CA ILE A 237 3.18 -13.87 12.61
C ILE A 237 4.42 -13.17 13.19
N ARG A 238 4.31 -12.45 14.33
CA ARG A 238 5.42 -11.65 14.88
C ARG A 238 6.66 -12.48 15.23
N VAL A 239 6.47 -13.71 15.69
CA VAL A 239 7.54 -14.55 16.24
C VAL A 239 8.13 -15.53 15.21
N GLU A 240 7.58 -15.58 14.00
CA GLU A 240 8.07 -16.48 12.96
C GLU A 240 9.52 -16.17 12.54
N ASP A 241 10.20 -17.20 12.03
CA ASP A 241 11.61 -17.16 11.60
C ASP A 241 12.61 -16.62 12.64
N GLY A 242 12.23 -16.66 13.93
CA GLY A 242 13.07 -16.18 15.02
C GLY A 242 13.21 -14.65 15.05
N CYS A 243 12.25 -13.93 14.46
CA CYS A 243 12.14 -12.49 14.58
C CYS A 243 11.95 -12.08 16.05
N ALA A 244 12.54 -10.94 16.43
CA ALA A 244 12.35 -10.37 17.75
C ALA A 244 10.92 -9.84 17.87
N ASP A 245 10.29 -10.11 19.00
CA ASP A 245 8.91 -9.71 19.28
C ASP A 245 8.87 -8.52 20.23
N ASP A 246 7.76 -7.78 20.18
CA ASP A 246 7.40 -6.74 21.14
C ASP A 246 6.45 -7.36 22.18
N ASP A 247 6.98 -7.65 23.37
CA ASP A 247 6.21 -8.25 24.46
C ASP A 247 4.95 -7.43 24.83
N THR A 248 4.99 -6.10 24.65
CA THR A 248 3.84 -5.24 24.95
C THR A 248 2.76 -5.37 23.89
N ALA A 249 3.14 -5.37 22.60
CA ALA A 249 2.21 -5.57 21.50
C ALA A 249 1.57 -6.96 21.55
N ARG A 250 2.37 -7.99 21.85
CA ARG A 250 1.86 -9.35 22.05
C ARG A 250 0.84 -9.42 23.18
N GLN A 251 1.13 -8.76 24.30
CA GLN A 251 0.20 -8.73 25.43
C GLN A 251 -1.11 -8.00 25.09
N ARG A 252 -1.05 -6.88 24.36
CA ARG A 252 -2.25 -6.18 23.89
C ARG A 252 -3.16 -7.09 23.07
N ASN A 253 -2.61 -7.85 22.12
CA ASN A 253 -3.39 -8.81 21.33
C ASN A 253 -3.98 -9.94 22.19
N VAL A 254 -3.24 -10.43 23.20
CA VAL A 254 -3.77 -11.44 24.14
C VAL A 254 -4.95 -10.89 24.94
N ASP A 255 -4.85 -9.63 25.37
CA ASP A 255 -5.91 -8.96 26.12
C ASP A 255 -7.14 -8.74 25.23
N ARG A 256 -6.95 -8.28 23.98
CA ARG A 256 -8.01 -8.11 22.99
C ARG A 256 -8.68 -9.44 22.58
N GLU A 257 -7.90 -10.50 22.34
CA GLU A 257 -8.41 -11.85 22.08
C GLU A 257 -9.24 -12.35 23.29
N THR A 258 -8.77 -12.11 24.50
CA THR A 258 -9.46 -12.52 25.72
C THR A 258 -10.77 -11.75 25.91
N GLU A 259 -10.77 -10.44 25.67
CA GLU A 259 -11.98 -9.62 25.70
C GLU A 259 -13.01 -10.09 24.67
N ALA A 260 -12.59 -10.31 23.42
CA ALA A 260 -13.47 -10.81 22.37
C ALA A 260 -14.10 -12.17 22.75
N ARG A 261 -13.28 -13.08 23.28
CA ARG A 261 -13.74 -14.40 23.75
C ARG A 261 -14.75 -14.30 24.89
N GLU A 262 -14.48 -13.48 25.91
CA GLU A 262 -15.39 -13.30 27.05
C GLU A 262 -16.74 -12.72 26.59
N LYS A 263 -16.72 -11.73 25.69
CA LYS A 263 -17.95 -11.16 25.13
C LYS A 263 -18.72 -12.18 24.28
N ARG A 264 -18.03 -12.99 23.47
CA ARG A 264 -18.64 -14.08 22.71
C ARG A 264 -19.29 -15.12 23.61
N GLU A 265 -18.56 -15.64 24.60
CA GLU A 265 -19.06 -16.66 25.53
C GLU A 265 -20.29 -16.15 26.29
N ALA A 266 -20.31 -14.88 26.69
CA ALA A 266 -21.48 -14.26 27.31
C ALA A 266 -22.73 -14.28 26.40
N LEU A 267 -22.57 -14.12 25.09
CA LEU A 267 -23.68 -14.19 24.12
C LEU A 267 -24.16 -15.63 23.89
N GLU A 268 -23.27 -16.61 23.98
CA GLU A 268 -23.60 -18.04 23.86
C GLU A 268 -24.31 -18.59 25.09
N GLU A 269 -24.00 -18.06 26.28
CA GLU A 269 -24.59 -18.48 27.54
C GLU A 269 -25.98 -17.87 27.80
N GLU A 270 -26.31 -16.72 27.21
CA GLU A 270 -27.67 -16.19 27.31
C GLU A 270 -28.66 -17.20 26.71
N PRO A 271 -29.73 -17.61 27.42
CA PRO A 271 -30.71 -18.52 26.85
C PRO A 271 -31.36 -17.89 25.59
N PRO A 272 -31.73 -18.69 24.57
CA PRO A 272 -32.54 -18.18 23.47
C PRO A 272 -33.84 -17.61 24.04
N PRO A 273 -34.38 -16.51 23.48
CA PRO A 273 -35.67 -16.00 23.91
C PRO A 273 -36.69 -17.15 23.85
N PRO A 274 -37.52 -17.33 24.89
CA PRO A 274 -38.50 -18.41 24.90
C PRO A 274 -39.38 -18.27 23.66
N ASP A 275 -39.54 -19.39 22.93
CA ASP A 275 -40.57 -19.52 21.90
C ASP A 275 -41.87 -18.93 22.45
N ALA A 276 -42.46 -17.96 21.72
CA ALA A 276 -43.71 -17.32 22.09
C ALA A 276 -44.82 -18.37 22.25
N GLY A 277 -44.97 -18.88 23.47
CA GLY A 277 -45.84 -20.01 23.74
C GLY A 277 -45.59 -20.68 25.08
N ASP A 278 -45.77 -19.96 26.19
CA ASP A 278 -46.73 -20.30 27.25
C ASP A 278 -46.61 -19.27 28.39
N GLY A 279 -47.74 -18.86 28.95
CA GLY A 279 -47.84 -17.77 29.91
C GLY A 279 -47.20 -18.10 31.26
N GLY A 280 -46.29 -17.23 31.70
CA GLY A 280 -45.82 -17.17 33.08
C GLY A 280 -45.31 -15.77 33.39
N GLU A 281 -46.07 -15.02 34.20
CA GLU A 281 -45.75 -13.67 34.68
C GLU A 281 -44.40 -13.62 35.42
N PRO A 282 -43.54 -12.62 35.15
CA PRO A 282 -42.50 -12.19 36.08
C PRO A 282 -42.97 -11.01 36.94
N GLU A 283 -42.62 -11.02 38.23
CA GLU A 283 -42.85 -9.93 39.19
C GLU A 283 -42.07 -8.64 38.80
N GLU A 284 -42.75 -7.49 38.87
CA GLU A 284 -42.20 -6.15 38.67
C GLU A 284 -41.27 -5.69 39.82
N PRO A 285 -40.13 -5.05 39.53
CA PRO A 285 -39.46 -4.17 40.49
C PRO A 285 -40.14 -2.79 40.56
N GLN A 286 -40.43 -2.34 41.78
CA GLN A 286 -41.11 -1.06 42.06
C GLN A 286 -40.23 0.16 41.76
N GLU A 287 -40.79 1.13 41.02
CA GLU A 287 -40.24 2.48 40.84
C GLU A 287 -40.32 3.30 42.15
N PRO A 288 -39.30 4.10 42.51
CA PRO A 288 -39.40 5.08 43.59
C PRO A 288 -40.26 6.28 43.19
N GLN A 289 -41.21 6.62 44.07
CA GLN A 289 -42.16 7.72 43.92
C GLN A 289 -41.48 9.10 44.04
N GLU A 290 -41.84 10.04 43.15
CA GLU A 290 -41.57 11.47 43.28
C GLU A 290 -42.37 12.08 44.45
N PRO A 291 -41.80 12.97 45.29
CA PRO A 291 -42.60 13.76 46.22
C PRO A 291 -42.99 15.12 45.63
N GLU A 292 -44.27 15.44 45.83
CA GLU A 292 -44.97 16.68 45.48
C GLU A 292 -44.42 17.96 46.15
N GLU A 293 -44.72 19.09 45.50
CA GLU A 293 -44.46 20.47 45.90
C GLU A 293 -45.04 20.85 47.28
N GLY A 294 -44.26 21.63 48.05
CA GLY A 294 -44.68 22.25 49.30
C GLY A 294 -43.97 23.59 49.54
N GLN A 295 -44.78 24.63 49.72
CA GLN A 295 -44.51 26.07 49.74
C GLN A 295 -43.64 26.64 50.89
N GLU A 296 -43.04 27.80 50.56
CA GLU A 296 -42.80 29.01 51.37
C GLU A 296 -41.73 29.04 52.48
N GLY A 297 -40.80 30.00 52.39
CA GLY A 297 -40.21 30.64 53.59
C GLY A 297 -38.79 31.23 53.52
N GLN A 298 -38.70 32.49 53.08
CA GLN A 298 -37.81 33.58 53.57
C GLN A 298 -36.27 33.55 53.44
N GLU A 299 -35.81 34.67 52.85
CA GLU A 299 -34.45 35.20 52.78
C GLU A 299 -33.89 35.67 54.14
N GLY A 300 -32.57 35.57 54.32
CA GLY A 300 -31.87 36.16 55.47
C GLY A 300 -30.35 35.95 55.52
N GLN A 301 -29.61 36.82 54.82
CA GLN A 301 -28.29 37.42 55.11
C GLN A 301 -27.18 36.72 55.94
N GLU A 302 -26.03 36.56 55.26
CA GLU A 302 -24.65 36.96 55.57
C GLU A 302 -23.99 36.67 56.94
N GLY A 303 -22.84 35.97 56.88
CA GLY A 303 -21.79 35.96 57.92
C GLY A 303 -20.68 34.93 57.67
N GLU A 304 -19.56 35.35 57.08
CA GLU A 304 -18.24 34.66 57.10
C GLU A 304 -17.47 34.97 58.42
N PRO A 305 -16.31 34.36 58.72
CA PRO A 305 -15.82 32.99 58.44
C PRO A 305 -15.24 32.31 59.72
N GLY A 306 -14.97 31.00 59.67
CA GLY A 306 -14.28 30.31 60.78
C GLY A 306 -13.88 28.86 60.50
N GLU A 307 -12.57 28.68 60.28
CA GLU A 307 -11.66 27.54 60.57
C GLU A 307 -12.10 26.06 60.47
N GLU A 308 -11.31 25.35 59.66
CA GLU A 308 -10.79 23.98 59.79
C GLU A 308 -11.75 22.80 60.07
N GLY A 309 -11.94 21.95 59.04
CA GLY A 309 -12.45 20.60 59.24
C GLY A 309 -12.55 19.78 57.94
N SER A 310 -11.62 18.82 57.79
CA SER A 310 -11.78 17.51 57.11
C SER A 310 -12.48 17.47 55.73
N GLY A 311 -11.68 17.26 54.67
CA GLY A 311 -12.14 16.98 53.31
C GLY A 311 -13.11 15.79 53.27
N GLY A 312 -14.37 16.09 52.99
CA GLY A 312 -15.37 15.15 52.52
C GLY A 312 -15.57 15.38 51.04
N GLU A 313 -15.57 14.28 50.28
CA GLU A 313 -15.85 14.23 48.84
C GLU A 313 -17.26 14.80 48.58
N GLU A 314 -17.34 16.02 48.05
CA GLU A 314 -18.60 16.58 47.53
C GLU A 314 -18.99 15.76 46.29
N THR A 315 -20.02 14.92 46.45
CA THR A 315 -20.64 14.22 45.32
C THR A 315 -21.37 15.27 44.49
N ALA A 316 -20.85 15.56 43.30
CA ALA A 316 -21.51 16.44 42.34
C ALA A 316 -22.96 15.94 42.09
N PRO A 317 -23.94 16.86 41.89
CA PRO A 317 -25.30 16.46 41.57
C PRO A 317 -25.31 15.59 40.31
N PRO A 318 -26.22 14.60 40.21
CA PRO A 318 -26.28 13.72 39.05
C PRO A 318 -26.54 14.55 37.80
N LEU A 319 -25.65 14.38 36.81
CA LEU A 319 -25.75 15.03 35.50
C LEU A 319 -27.11 14.76 34.89
N THR A 320 -27.70 15.76 34.26
CA THR A 320 -28.95 15.57 33.50
C THR A 320 -28.71 14.58 32.33
N PRO A 321 -29.76 13.92 31.80
CA PRO A 321 -29.59 12.94 30.72
C PRO A 321 -28.92 13.49 29.45
N GLU A 322 -29.05 14.79 29.20
CA GLU A 322 -28.41 15.48 28.07
C GLU A 322 -26.92 15.74 28.34
N GLU A 323 -26.57 16.14 29.56
CA GLU A 323 -25.18 16.30 30.00
C GLU A 323 -24.44 14.96 30.08
N GLN A 324 -25.11 13.87 30.47
CA GLN A 324 -24.53 12.52 30.44
C GLN A 324 -24.21 12.08 29.00
N ARG A 325 -25.13 12.32 28.06
CA ARG A 325 -24.92 11.98 26.65
C ARG A 325 -23.78 12.78 26.04
N GLN A 326 -23.66 14.05 26.41
CA GLN A 326 -22.57 14.90 25.93
C GLN A 326 -21.22 14.49 26.54
N ALA A 327 -21.19 14.17 27.83
CA ALA A 327 -19.99 13.65 28.49
C ALA A 327 -19.56 12.27 27.92
N ASP A 328 -20.50 11.42 27.52
CA ASP A 328 -20.21 10.14 26.86
C ASP A 328 -19.63 10.34 25.45
N LEU A 329 -20.19 11.28 24.67
CA LEU A 329 -19.68 11.64 23.35
C LEU A 329 -18.28 12.26 23.42
N GLU A 330 -18.05 13.16 24.38
CA GLU A 330 -16.73 13.76 24.62
C GLU A 330 -15.70 12.70 25.03
N ARG A 331 -16.06 11.79 25.95
CA ARG A 331 -15.20 10.69 26.36
C ARG A 331 -14.84 9.75 25.22
N ARG A 332 -15.81 9.43 24.34
CA ARG A 332 -15.57 8.58 23.16
C ARG A 332 -14.70 9.27 22.12
N ASN A 333 -14.87 10.58 21.92
CA ASN A 333 -14.00 11.36 21.03
C ASN A 333 -12.58 11.43 21.60
N GLU A 334 -12.42 11.66 22.91
CA GLU A 334 -11.12 11.67 23.59
C GLU A 334 -10.43 10.30 23.53
N LEU A 335 -11.18 9.21 23.70
CA LEU A 335 -10.63 7.85 23.54
C LEU A 335 -10.16 7.61 22.08
N GLY A 336 -10.97 8.02 21.10
CA GLY A 336 -10.60 7.88 19.69
C GLY A 336 -9.43 8.78 19.29
N GLU A 337 -9.25 9.94 19.93
CA GLU A 337 -8.07 10.79 19.75
C GLU A 337 -6.83 10.22 20.46
N GLN A 338 -6.99 9.61 21.62
CA GLN A 338 -5.91 8.91 22.33
C GLN A 338 -5.45 7.67 21.58
N GLU A 339 -6.35 6.81 21.10
CA GLU A 339 -6.00 5.65 20.28
C GLU A 339 -5.28 6.09 19.00
N ARG A 340 -5.74 7.18 18.37
CA ARG A 340 -5.06 7.73 17.19
C ARG A 340 -3.68 8.29 17.51
N GLN A 341 -3.54 9.04 18.61
CA GLN A 341 -2.24 9.57 19.05
C GLN A 341 -1.30 8.45 19.50
N GLU A 342 -1.77 7.42 20.19
CA GLU A 342 -0.96 6.26 20.58
C GLU A 342 -0.53 5.46 19.35
N THR A 343 -1.39 5.35 18.35
CA THR A 343 -1.05 4.75 17.05
C THR A 343 0.00 5.60 16.32
N GLU A 344 -0.19 6.92 16.25
CA GLU A 344 0.75 7.87 15.63
C GLU A 344 2.10 7.89 16.36
N ASP A 345 2.13 7.92 17.70
CA ASP A 345 3.35 7.95 18.53
C ASP A 345 4.09 6.61 18.49
N TRP A 346 3.37 5.47 18.42
CA TRP A 346 3.98 4.14 18.22
C TRP A 346 4.62 4.01 16.83
N LEU A 347 3.98 4.57 15.80
CA LEU A 347 4.51 4.60 14.43
C LEU A 347 5.70 5.57 14.30
N ASP A 348 5.68 6.71 14.98
CA ASP A 348 6.77 7.69 15.01
C ASP A 348 8.00 7.19 15.80
N ASP A 349 7.82 6.42 16.88
CA ASP A 349 8.94 5.83 17.64
C ASP A 349 9.67 4.75 16.82
N GLN A 350 8.94 4.03 15.94
CA GLN A 350 9.53 3.16 14.91
C GLN A 350 10.19 3.96 13.76
N GLY A 351 9.68 5.16 13.46
CA GLY A 351 10.25 6.08 12.44
C GLY A 351 11.54 6.79 12.88
N SER A 352 11.75 7.00 14.18
CA SER A 352 12.89 7.74 14.75
C SER A 352 14.22 6.95 14.77
N GLY A 353 14.17 5.63 14.61
CA GLY A 353 15.37 4.77 14.52
C GLY A 353 16.06 4.75 13.15
N GLY A 354 15.44 5.32 12.12
CA GLY A 354 15.94 5.35 10.75
C GLY A 354 16.96 6.45 10.53
N THR A 355 18.21 6.27 10.99
CA THR A 355 19.32 7.03 10.39
C THR A 355 19.29 6.80 8.88
N THR A 356 18.91 7.84 8.16
CA THR A 356 18.78 7.92 6.71
C THR A 356 19.99 7.29 6.01
N LYS A 357 19.88 6.00 5.68
CA LYS A 357 20.59 5.45 4.54
C LYS A 357 19.64 5.63 3.38
N ASN A 358 19.94 6.62 2.56
CA ASN A 358 19.46 6.69 1.18
C ASN A 358 19.56 5.27 0.60
N TRP A 359 18.41 4.68 0.30
CA TRP A 359 18.30 3.40 -0.37
C TRP A 359 18.84 3.47 -1.79
#